data_AF-A0A379X4A9-F1
#
_entry.id   AF-A0A379X4A9-F1
#
_cell.length_a   1.000
_cell.length_b   1.000
_cell.length_c   1.000
_cell.angle_alpha   90.00
_cell.angle_beta   90.00
_cell.angle_gamma   90.00
#
_symmetry.space_group_name_H-M   'P 1'
#
loop_
_entity.id
_entity.type
_entity.pdbx_description
1 polymer ?
#
loop_
_entity_poly.entity_id
_entity_poly.type
_entity_poly.pdbx_seq_one_letter_code
_entity_poly.pdbx_strand_id
1 'polypeptide(L)'
;MLGVIIACWLDVDAITRVLLIGSVLLIMIVEILNSAIEAVVDRIGSEYHELSGRAKDMGSAAVLLSIFVALMTWGILLWSHFR
;
A
#
# COMPACT_ATOMS: atom_id res chain seq x y z
N MET A 1 6.81 7.27 2.90
CA MET A 1 8.27 7.54 2.89
C MET A 1 8.92 7.51 4.28
N LEU A 2 8.32 8.11 5.32
CA LEU A 2 8.85 8.05 6.70
C LEU A 2 9.21 6.61 7.15
N GLY A 3 8.37 5.62 6.83
CA GLY A 3 8.66 4.21 7.13
C GLY A 3 9.97 3.68 6.53
N VAL A 4 10.35 4.14 5.33
CA VAL A 4 11.64 3.76 4.71
C VAL A 4 12.81 4.34 5.49
N ILE A 5 12.71 5.60 5.93
CA ILE A 5 13.75 6.25 6.74
C ILE A 5 13.93 5.50 8.06
N ILE A 6 12.82 5.19 8.74
CA ILE A 6 12.83 4.44 10.00
C ILE A 6 13.44 3.04 9.80
N ALA A 7 13.05 2.32 8.75
CA ALA A 7 13.60 0.99 8.46
C ALA A 7 15.11 1.00 8.16
N CYS A 8 15.63 2.07 7.54
CA CYS A 8 17.07 2.23 7.31
C CYS A 8 17.87 2.53 8.59
N TRP A 9 17.24 3.20 9.56
CA TRP A 9 17.85 3.52 10.85
C TRP A 9 17.78 2.37 11.86
N LEU A 10 16.87 1.41 11.65
CA LEU A 10 16.66 0.28 12.54
C LEU A 10 17.78 -0.77 12.38
N ASP A 11 18.31 -1.25 13.50
CA ASP A 11 19.33 -2.31 13.53
C ASP A 11 18.70 -3.70 13.39
N VAL A 12 18.20 -3.99 12.20
CA VAL A 12 17.59 -5.27 11.83
C VAL A 12 18.35 -5.94 10.70
N ASP A 13 18.18 -7.26 10.57
CA ASP A 13 18.77 -8.03 9.48
C ASP A 13 18.27 -7.57 8.10
N ALA A 14 19.00 -7.97 7.06
CA ALA A 14 18.74 -7.54 5.69
C ALA A 14 17.34 -7.93 5.19
N ILE A 15 16.83 -9.11 5.57
CA ILE A 15 15.51 -9.60 5.13
C ILE A 15 14.42 -8.76 5.80
N THR A 16 14.52 -8.56 7.12
CA THR A 16 13.58 -7.70 7.86
C THR A 16 13.55 -6.29 7.28
N ARG A 17 14.72 -5.69 7.00
CA ARG A 17 14.79 -4.35 6.39
C ARG A 17 14.10 -4.30 5.02
N VAL A 18 14.36 -5.27 4.16
CA VAL A 18 13.72 -5.36 2.83
C VAL A 18 12.21 -5.52 2.94
N LEU A 19 11.70 -6.30 3.90
CA LEU A 19 10.26 -6.47 4.13
C LEU A 19 9.60 -5.18 4.65
N LEU A 20 10.25 -4.46 5.57
CA LEU A 20 9.75 -3.19 6.10
C LEU A 20 9.68 -2.12 5.01
N ILE A 21 10.73 -1.99 4.19
CA ILE A 21 10.77 -1.05 3.06
C ILE A 21 9.79 -1.48 1.96
N GLY A 22 9.81 -2.76 1.60
CA GLY A 22 8.99 -3.34 0.54
C GLY A 22 7.50 -3.21 0.80
N SER A 23 7.05 -3.36 2.05
CA SER A 23 5.64 -3.17 2.40
C SER A 23 5.18 -1.71 2.25
N VAL A 24 6.04 -0.73 2.53
CA VAL A 24 5.73 0.70 2.28
C VAL A 24 5.71 1.00 0.79
N LEU A 25 6.63 0.42 0.02
CA LEU A 25 6.63 0.55 -1.45
C LEU A 25 5.42 -0.12 -2.09
N LEU A 26 4.92 -1.22 -1.52
CA LEU A 26 3.70 -1.88 -1.98
C LEU A 26 2.49 -0.94 -1.90
N ILE A 27 2.35 -0.19 -0.80
CA ILE A 27 1.29 0.84 -0.68
C ILE A 27 1.39 1.84 -1.83
N MET A 28 2.60 2.36 -2.10
CA MET A 28 2.82 3.32 -3.18
C MET A 28 2.45 2.75 -4.56
N ILE A 29 2.82 1.49 -4.82
CA ILE A 29 2.47 0.81 -6.08
C ILE A 29 0.95 0.71 -6.22
N VAL A 30 0.27 0.27 -5.16
CA VAL A 30 -1.19 0.08 -5.20
C VAL A 30 -1.94 1.42 -5.30
N GLU A 31 -1.48 2.47 -4.62
CA GLU A 31 -1.98 3.84 -4.78
C GLU A 31 -1.85 4.34 -6.22
N ILE A 32 -0.67 4.19 -6.85
CA ILE A 32 -0.46 4.59 -8.24
C ILE A 32 -1.39 3.82 -9.18
N LEU A 33 -1.59 2.52 -8.94
CA LEU A 33 -2.54 1.71 -9.71
C LEU A 33 -3.99 2.17 -9.49
N ASN A 34 -4.38 2.51 -8.26
CA ASN A 34 -5.70 3.05 -7.95
C ASN A 34 -5.94 4.36 -8.71
N SER A 35 -5.00 5.31 -8.66
CA SER A 35 -5.09 6.57 -9.40
C SER A 35 -5.14 6.37 -10.92
N ALA A 36 -4.42 5.36 -11.44
CA ALA A 36 -4.50 5.02 -12.86
C ALA A 36 -5.89 4.49 -13.25
N ILE A 37 -6.51 3.66 -12.41
CA ILE A 37 -7.87 3.17 -12.60
C ILE A 37 -8.86 4.35 -12.56
N GLU A 38 -8.74 5.23 -11.56
CA GLU A 38 -9.57 6.43 -11.45
C GLU A 38 -9.47 7.31 -12.69
N ALA A 39 -8.25 7.57 -13.20
CA ALA A 39 -8.04 8.37 -14.41
C ALA A 39 -8.67 7.74 -15.66
N VAL A 40 -8.62 6.41 -15.80
CA VAL A 40 -9.27 5.70 -16.90
C VAL A 40 -10.79 5.75 -16.78
N VAL A 41 -11.32 5.53 -15.57
CA VAL A 41 -12.76 5.57 -15.29
C VAL A 41 -13.33 6.97 -15.53
N ASP A 42 -12.64 8.01 -15.07
CA ASP A 42 -13.05 9.41 -15.20
C ASP A 42 -12.97 9.91 -16.66
N ARG A 43 -12.07 9.35 -17.46
CA ARG A 43 -12.00 9.65 -18.91
C ARG A 43 -13.21 9.12 -19.69
N ILE A 44 -13.80 8.00 -19.26
CA ILE A 44 -14.83 7.29 -20.05
C ILE A 44 -16.25 7.75 -19.71
N GLY A 45 -16.53 8.19 -18.48
CA GLY A 45 -17.89 8.43 -18.00
C GLY A 45 -18.23 9.89 -17.71
N SER A 46 -18.84 10.59 -18.66
CA SER A 46 -19.62 11.82 -18.38
C SER A 46 -21.01 11.51 -17.81
N GLU A 47 -21.46 10.25 -17.86
CA GLU A 47 -22.67 9.74 -17.22
C GLU A 47 -22.30 8.73 -16.12
N TYR A 48 -22.86 8.88 -14.92
CA TYR A 48 -22.62 7.96 -13.80
C TYR A 48 -23.06 6.53 -14.16
N HIS A 49 -22.08 5.63 -14.34
CA HIS A 49 -22.33 4.20 -14.54
C HIS A 49 -22.02 3.44 -13.24
N GLU A 50 -22.92 2.55 -12.80
CA GLU A 50 -22.71 1.72 -11.59
C GLU A 50 -21.39 0.94 -11.62
N LEU A 51 -20.94 0.52 -12.81
CA LEU A 51 -19.65 -0.15 -13.02
C LEU A 51 -18.44 0.74 -12.69
N SER A 52 -18.52 2.05 -12.98
CA SER A 52 -17.48 3.02 -12.65
C SER A 52 -17.32 3.19 -11.14
N GLY A 53 -18.43 3.20 -10.40
CA GLY A 53 -18.41 3.20 -8.94
C GLY A 53 -17.70 1.97 -8.38
N ARG A 54 -18.09 0.77 -8.85
CA ARG A 54 -17.46 -0.49 -8.43
C ARG A 54 -15.96 -0.53 -8.72
N ALA A 55 -15.51 -0.01 -9.85
CA ALA A 55 -14.08 0.05 -10.18
C ALA A 55 -13.28 0.89 -9.16
N LYS A 56 -13.82 2.05 -8.75
CA LYS A 56 -13.20 2.92 -7.73
C LYS A 56 -13.20 2.27 -6.35
N ASP A 57 -14.30 1.61 -5.97
CA ASP A 57 -14.41 0.91 -4.70
C ASP A 57 -13.37 -0.23 -4.58
N MET A 58 -13.19 -1.00 -5.65
CA MET A 58 -12.20 -2.08 -5.70
C MET A 58 -10.77 -1.55 -5.62
N GLY A 59 -10.47 -0.44 -6.29
CA GLY A 59 -9.16 0.19 -6.21
C GLY A 59 -8.84 0.73 -4.81
N SER A 60 -9.80 1.42 -4.18
CA SER A 60 -9.67 1.90 -2.79
C SER A 60 -9.55 0.73 -1.79
N ALA A 61 -10.27 -0.37 -2.02
CA ALA A 61 -10.14 -1.58 -1.20
C ALA A 61 -8.75 -2.22 -1.31
N ALA A 62 -8.15 -2.21 -2.50
CA ALA A 62 -6.78 -2.70 -2.69
C ALA A 62 -5.77 -1.84 -1.91
N VAL A 63 -5.92 -0.51 -1.92
CA VAL A 63 -5.11 0.40 -1.10
C VAL A 63 -5.24 0.04 0.37
N LEU A 64 -6.46 -0.11 0.88
CA LEU A 64 -6.70 -0.46 2.28
C LEU A 64 -6.03 -1.79 2.67
N LEU A 65 -6.12 -2.80 1.82
CA LEU A 65 -5.45 -4.09 2.04
C LEU A 65 -3.93 -3.95 2.05
N SER A 66 -3.35 -3.12 1.19
CA SER A 66 -1.90 -2.86 1.17
C SER A 66 -1.43 -2.20 2.47
N ILE A 67 -2.22 -1.29 3.04
CA ILE A 67 -1.95 -0.68 4.35
C ILE A 67 -2.02 -1.74 5.45
N PHE A 68 -3.02 -2.61 5.43
CA PHE A 68 -3.15 -3.70 6.40
C PHE A 68 -1.95 -4.65 6.35
N VAL A 69 -1.49 -5.01 5.15
CA VAL A 69 -0.26 -5.80 4.97
C VAL A 69 0.94 -5.08 5.58
N ALA A 70 1.13 -3.80 5.31
CA ALA A 70 2.25 -3.04 5.89
C ALA A 70 2.18 -2.99 7.43
N LEU A 71 1.00 -2.75 8.01
CA LEU A 71 0.82 -2.75 9.46
C LEU A 71 1.13 -4.11 10.08
N MET A 72 0.68 -5.20 9.46
CA MET A 72 1.03 -6.55 9.93
C MET A 72 2.53 -6.82 9.82
N THR A 73 3.15 -6.50 8.69
CA THR A 73 4.60 -6.70 8.49
C THR A 73 5.40 -5.93 9.54
N TRP A 74 5.08 -4.65 9.75
CA TRP A 74 5.76 -3.83 10.75
C TRP A 74 5.49 -4.32 12.17
N GLY A 75 4.23 -4.59 12.52
CA GLY A 75 3.85 -5.04 13.86
C GLY A 75 4.51 -6.36 14.25
N ILE A 76 4.50 -7.35 13.35
CA ILE A 76 5.07 -8.67 13.60
C ILE A 76 6.60 -8.60 13.71
N LEU A 77 7.26 -7.91 12.76
CA LEU A 77 8.72 -7.87 12.73
C LEU A 77 9.30 -7.02 13.87
N LEU A 78 8.68 -5.88 14.20
CA LEU A 78 9.10 -5.08 15.36
C LEU A 78 8.86 -5.84 16.67
N TRP A 79 7.71 -6.49 16.82
CA TRP A 79 7.43 -7.31 18.00
C TRP A 79 8.46 -8.43 18.16
N SER A 80 8.82 -9.10 17.07
CA SER A 80 9.86 -10.14 17.06
C SER A 80 11.27 -9.59 17.32
N HIS A 81 11.53 -8.32 17.03
CA HIS A 81 12.84 -7.69 17.23
C HIS A 81 13.04 -7.22 18.67
N PHE A 82 11.97 -6.75 19.34
CA PHE A 82 12.03 -6.24 20.72
C PHE A 82 11.78 -7.30 21.80
N ARG A 83 11.40 -8.52 21.43
CA ARG A 83 11.21 -9.65 22.33
C ARG A 83 12.45 -10.54 22.35
#